data_AF-A0A6P3GPI8-F1
#
_entry.id   AF-A0A6P3GPI8-F1
#
_cell.length_a   1.000
_cell.length_b   1.000
_cell.length_c   1.000
_cell.angle_alpha   90.00
_cell.angle_beta   90.00
_cell.angle_gamma   90.00
#
_symmetry.space_group_name_H-M   'P 1'
#
loop_
_entity.id
_entity.type
_entity.pdbx_description
1 polymer ?
#
loop_
_entity_poly.entity_id
_entity_poly.type
_entity_poly.pdbx_seq_one_letter_code
_entity_poly.pdbx_strand_id
1 'polypeptide(L)'
;MIQSLQSMGFRPVTPQGSYFLITDISDFKNKMPDLPGAADEPYDRRFVKWMIKNKGLVAIPMSIFFSLPHQKFFDHYIRFCFVKDESTLRTMDQKLQKWKAELTP
;
A
#
# COMPACT_ATOMS: atom_id res chain seq x y z
N MET A 1 3.45 -7.49 10.73
CA MET A 1 2.94 -6.69 9.59
C MET A 1 2.50 -5.27 9.98
N ILE A 2 1.56 -5.05 10.92
CA ILE A 2 1.11 -3.68 11.28
C ILE A 2 2.29 -2.76 11.63
N GLN A 3 3.12 -3.17 12.58
CA GLN A 3 4.31 -2.42 13.00
C GLN A 3 5.31 -2.20 11.84
N SER A 4 5.54 -3.24 11.02
CA SER A 4 6.41 -3.16 9.85
C SER A 4 5.95 -2.06 8.88
N LEU A 5 4.65 -2.00 8.58
CA LEU A 5 4.06 -0.99 7.71
C LEU A 5 4.14 0.41 8.35
N GLN A 6 3.80 0.56 9.63
CA GLN A 6 3.91 1.83 10.35
C GLN A 6 5.33 2.40 10.31
N SER A 7 6.35 1.54 10.41
CA SER A 7 7.75 1.94 10.37
C SER A 7 8.21 2.59 9.05
N MET A 8 7.39 2.46 8.01
CA MET A 8 7.57 3.00 6.66
C MET A 8 6.67 4.21 6.37
N GLY A 9 5.87 4.67 7.33
CA GLY A 9 4.95 5.80 7.15
C GLY A 9 3.58 5.42 6.58
N PHE A 10 3.29 4.13 6.42
CA PHE A 10 1.92 3.67 6.21
C PHE A 10 1.09 3.87 7.49
N ARG A 11 -0.22 4.04 7.36
CA ARG A 11 -1.16 4.12 8.50
C ARG A 11 -2.18 2.97 8.42
N PRO A 12 -1.84 1.78 8.94
CA PRO A 12 -2.74 0.63 8.94
C PRO A 12 -3.98 0.86 9.80
N VAL A 13 -5.13 0.42 9.31
CA VAL A 13 -6.36 0.27 10.11
C VAL A 13 -6.33 -1.12 10.73
N THR A 14 -6.33 -1.20 12.06
CA THR A 14 -6.30 -2.49 12.77
C THR A 14 -7.63 -3.23 12.57
N PRO A 15 -7.64 -4.39 11.89
CA PRO A 15 -8.86 -5.14 11.66
C PRO A 15 -9.25 -5.96 12.89
N GLN A 16 -10.55 -6.11 13.15
CA GLN A 16 -11.08 -6.97 14.21
C GLN A 16 -11.31 -8.42 13.72
N GLY A 17 -11.16 -8.68 12.42
CA GLY A 17 -11.33 -9.99 11.80
C GLY A 17 -11.00 -9.99 10.31
N SER A 18 -11.28 -11.11 9.63
CA SER A 18 -10.87 -11.41 8.24
C SER A 18 -9.36 -11.65 8.06
N TYR A 19 -8.91 -11.83 6.81
CA TYR A 19 -7.51 -12.08 6.48
C TYR A 19 -6.73 -10.82 6.08
N PHE A 20 -7.39 -9.65 6.14
CA PHE A 20 -6.92 -8.44 5.50
C PHE A 20 -6.83 -7.28 6.47
N LEU A 21 -5.82 -6.46 6.25
CA LEU A 21 -5.78 -5.09 6.76
C LEU A 21 -5.76 -4.14 5.57
N ILE A 22 -6.30 -2.94 5.77
CA ILE A 22 -6.10 -1.82 4.85
C ILE A 22 -5.12 -0.84 5.48
N THR A 23 -4.40 -0.11 4.64
CA THR A 23 -3.57 1.01 5.08
C THR A 23 -3.84 2.22 4.24
N ASP A 24 -3.93 3.37 4.91
CA ASP A 24 -3.96 4.67 4.27
C ASP A 24 -2.57 4.99 3.70
N ILE A 25 -2.56 5.53 2.48
CA ILE A 25 -1.38 5.97 1.71
C ILE A 25 -1.42 7.46 1.36
N SER A 26 -2.26 8.26 2.04
CA SER A 26 -2.41 9.70 1.81
C SER A 26 -1.08 10.46 1.95
N ASP A 27 -0.21 10.07 2.88
CA ASP A 27 1.12 10.69 3.01
C ASP A 27 1.98 10.46 1.77
N PHE A 28 1.91 9.27 1.18
CA PHE A 28 2.58 8.98 -0.09
C PHE A 28 1.93 9.73 -1.25
N LYS A 29 0.59 9.83 -1.26
CA LYS A 29 -0.16 10.63 -2.24
C LYS A 29 0.27 12.09 -2.25
N ASN A 30 0.51 12.66 -1.08
CA ASN A 30 0.96 14.04 -0.94
C ASN A 30 2.43 14.22 -1.36
N LYS A 31 3.31 13.26 -1.03
CA LYS A 31 4.76 13.34 -1.33
C LYS A 31 5.11 12.92 -2.76
N MET A 32 4.31 12.04 -3.36
CA MET A 32 4.50 11.46 -4.69
C MET A 32 3.17 11.47 -5.47
N PRO A 33 2.60 12.65 -5.77
CA PRO A 33 1.30 12.75 -6.45
C PRO A 33 1.36 12.30 -7.92
N ASP A 34 2.51 12.47 -8.56
CA ASP A 34 2.69 12.35 -10.00
C ASP A 34 3.12 10.94 -10.45
N LEU A 35 2.48 9.91 -9.89
CA LEU A 35 2.69 8.54 -10.36
C LEU A 35 2.04 8.32 -11.73
N PRO A 36 2.70 7.59 -12.66
CA PRO A 36 2.18 7.37 -14.00
C PRO A 36 0.93 6.49 -14.00
N GLY A 37 -0.03 6.79 -14.88
CA GLY A 37 -1.26 6.04 -15.08
C GLY A 37 -2.17 6.67 -16.13
N ALA A 38 -3.31 6.05 -16.39
CA ALA A 38 -4.30 6.59 -17.33
C ALA A 38 -4.98 7.85 -16.77
N ALA A 39 -5.57 8.67 -17.65
CA ALA A 39 -6.46 9.76 -17.24
C ALA A 39 -7.59 9.19 -16.37
N ASP A 40 -7.87 9.84 -15.24
CA ASP A 40 -8.83 9.43 -14.20
C ASP A 40 -8.51 8.14 -13.43
N GLU A 41 -7.31 7.55 -13.58
CA GLU A 41 -6.94 6.38 -12.79
C GLU A 41 -6.76 6.72 -11.29
N PRO A 42 -7.49 6.05 -10.37
CA PRO A 42 -7.35 6.24 -8.93
C PRO A 42 -5.90 6.10 -8.45
N TYR A 43 -5.49 6.94 -7.50
CA TYR A 43 -4.10 7.00 -7.03
C TYR A 43 -3.60 5.66 -6.49
N ASP A 44 -4.39 4.95 -5.69
CA ASP A 44 -4.06 3.63 -5.14
C ASP A 44 -3.66 2.60 -6.21
N ARG A 45 -4.30 2.60 -7.38
CA ARG A 45 -3.93 1.71 -8.50
C ARG A 45 -2.55 2.05 -9.06
N ARG A 46 -2.27 3.34 -9.24
CA ARG A 46 -0.97 3.85 -9.68
C ARG A 46 0.12 3.52 -8.65
N PHE A 47 -0.19 3.74 -7.38
CA PHE A 47 0.69 3.42 -6.25
C PHE A 47 1.02 1.93 -6.17
N VAL A 48 0.03 1.04 -6.27
CA VAL A 48 0.26 -0.42 -6.26
C VAL A 48 1.14 -0.84 -7.44
N LYS A 49 0.88 -0.34 -8.65
CA LYS A 49 1.73 -0.62 -9.82
C LYS A 49 3.18 -0.18 -9.59
N TRP A 50 3.37 1.02 -9.05
CA TRP A 50 4.68 1.53 -8.69
C TRP A 50 5.36 0.67 -7.60
N MET A 51 4.61 0.29 -6.56
CA MET A 51 5.12 -0.49 -5.43
C MET A 51 5.57 -1.88 -5.86
N ILE A 52 4.84 -2.52 -6.78
CA ILE A 52 5.22 -3.81 -7.36
C ILE A 52 6.54 -3.67 -8.13
N LYS A 53 6.61 -2.71 -9.07
CA LYS A 53 7.77 -2.53 -9.94
C LYS A 53 9.04 -2.13 -9.18
N ASN A 54 8.91 -1.22 -8.21
CA ASN A 54 10.07 -0.59 -7.57
C ASN A 54 10.43 -1.24 -6.24
N LYS A 55 9.45 -1.71 -5.48
CA LYS A 55 9.63 -2.23 -4.11
C LYS A 55 9.40 -3.74 -4.01
N GLY A 56 8.86 -4.35 -5.07
CA GLY A 56 8.60 -5.78 -5.13
C GLY A 56 7.64 -6.27 -4.04
N LEU A 57 6.70 -5.41 -3.65
CA LEU A 57 5.63 -5.69 -2.71
C LEU A 57 4.29 -5.57 -3.45
N VAL A 58 3.38 -6.50 -3.21
CA VAL A 58 2.04 -6.50 -3.82
C VAL A 58 1.01 -6.16 -2.76
N ALA A 59 0.11 -5.24 -3.10
CA ALA A 59 -1.12 -4.96 -2.38
C ALA A 59 -2.28 -4.90 -3.38
N ILE A 60 -3.51 -4.80 -2.88
CA ILE A 60 -4.70 -4.60 -3.71
C ILE A 60 -5.21 -3.17 -3.52
N PRO A 61 -5.42 -2.38 -4.60
CA PRO A 61 -6.00 -1.04 -4.48
C PRO A 61 -7.44 -1.12 -3.97
N MET A 62 -7.81 -0.32 -2.97
CA MET A 62 -9.15 -0.40 -2.39
C MET A 62 -10.24 0.18 -3.30
N SER A 63 -9.90 1.06 -4.23
CA SER A 63 -10.83 1.68 -5.18
C SER A 63 -11.64 0.65 -5.99
N ILE A 64 -11.15 -0.58 -6.18
CA ILE A 64 -11.91 -1.64 -6.88
C ILE A 64 -13.13 -2.14 -6.08
N PHE A 65 -13.14 -1.94 -4.75
CA PHE A 65 -14.26 -2.30 -3.88
C PHE A 65 -15.30 -1.18 -3.75
N PHE A 66 -15.09 -0.04 -4.41
CA PHE A 66 -16.03 1.07 -4.46
C PHE A 66 -16.65 1.20 -5.85
N SER A 67 -17.93 1.58 -5.90
CA SER A 67 -18.63 1.94 -7.13
C SER A 67 -17.88 3.07 -7.87
N LEU A 68 -17.96 3.10 -9.21
CA LEU A 68 -17.24 4.07 -10.04
C LEU A 68 -17.31 5.53 -9.54
N PRO A 69 -18.48 6.10 -9.17
CA PRO A 69 -18.55 7.48 -8.69
C PRO A 69 -17.77 7.74 -7.39
N HIS A 70 -17.58 6.70 -6.57
CA HIS A 70 -16.95 6.82 -5.26
C HIS A 70 -15.46 6.51 -5.27
N GLN A 71 -14.90 5.97 -6.37
CA GLN A 71 -13.49 5.56 -6.42
C GLN A 71 -12.54 6.71 -6.12
N LYS A 72 -12.85 7.93 -6.59
CA LYS A 72 -12.01 9.12 -6.39
C LYS A 72 -11.94 9.57 -4.92
N PHE A 73 -12.95 9.28 -4.09
CA PHE A 73 -12.94 9.63 -2.67
C PHE A 73 -12.17 8.64 -1.80
N PHE A 74 -12.01 7.40 -2.27
CA PHE A 74 -11.37 6.31 -1.53
C PHE A 74 -10.11 5.77 -2.24
N ASP A 75 -9.47 6.60 -3.06
CA ASP A 75 -8.29 6.26 -3.87
C ASP A 75 -6.96 6.29 -3.10
N HIS A 76 -7.01 6.33 -1.77
CA HIS A 76 -5.86 6.46 -0.89
C HIS A 76 -5.76 5.31 0.14
N TYR A 77 -6.40 4.17 -0.14
CA TYR A 77 -6.25 2.96 0.65
C TYR A 77 -5.76 1.79 -0.21
N ILE A 78 -4.90 0.96 0.38
CA ILE A 78 -4.49 -0.33 -0.20
C ILE A 78 -4.66 -1.44 0.83
N ARG A 79 -4.95 -2.65 0.35
CA ARG A 79 -5.22 -3.84 1.17
C ARG A 79 -4.08 -4.84 1.09
N PHE A 80 -3.60 -5.28 2.25
CA PHE A 80 -2.68 -6.39 2.40
C PHE A 80 -3.39 -7.59 3.02
N CYS A 81 -2.91 -8.80 2.72
CA CYS A 81 -3.35 -10.02 3.36
C CYS A 81 -2.24 -10.54 4.27
N PHE A 82 -2.51 -10.62 5.57
CA PHE A 82 -1.51 -11.01 6.57
C PHE A 82 -1.51 -12.51 6.90
N VAL A 83 -2.50 -13.26 6.43
CA VAL A 83 -2.51 -14.74 6.53
C VAL A 83 -1.52 -15.30 5.51
N LYS A 84 -0.28 -15.48 5.94
CA LYS A 84 0.90 -15.89 5.15
C LYS A 84 1.85 -16.70 6.04
N ASP A 85 2.70 -17.49 5.41
CA ASP A 85 3.81 -18.14 6.11
C ASP A 85 4.77 -17.11 6.72
N GLU A 86 5.35 -17.46 7.85
CA GLU A 86 6.36 -16.64 8.55
C GLU A 86 7.54 -16.27 7.64
N SER A 87 7.96 -17.17 6.74
CA SER A 87 9.00 -16.89 5.74
C SER A 87 8.61 -15.73 4.82
N THR A 88 7.35 -15.65 4.41
CA THR A 88 6.82 -14.58 3.57
C THR A 88 6.83 -13.25 4.31
N LEU A 89 6.44 -13.25 5.59
CA LEU A 89 6.46 -12.05 6.43
C LEU A 89 7.88 -11.54 6.66
N ARG A 90 8.86 -12.43 6.87
CA ARG A 90 10.28 -12.06 6.95
C ARG A 90 10.81 -11.45 5.65
N THR A 91 10.46 -12.01 4.49
CA THR A 91 10.85 -11.44 3.19
C THR A 91 10.20 -10.06 2.97
N MET A 92 8.96 -9.87 3.42
CA MET A 92 8.32 -8.55 3.41
C MET A 92 9.13 -7.55 4.26
N ASP A 93 9.50 -7.92 5.49
CA ASP A 93 10.28 -7.03 6.37
C ASP A 93 11.63 -6.64 5.73
N GLN A 94 12.33 -7.58 5.10
CA GLN A 94 13.57 -7.30 4.36
C GLN A 94 13.36 -6.28 3.23
N LYS A 95 12.28 -6.42 2.46
CA LYS A 95 11.94 -5.46 1.39
C LYS A 95 11.60 -4.08 1.95
N LEU A 96 10.86 -4.01 3.06
CA LEU A 96 10.54 -2.75 3.73
C LEU A 96 11.80 -2.08 4.29
N GLN A 97 12.70 -2.84 4.93
CA GLN A 97 13.98 -2.31 5.42
C GLN A 97 14.85 -1.75 4.29
N LYS A 98 14.94 -2.46 3.16
CA LYS A 98 15.65 -1.96 1.97
C LYS A 98 15.04 -0.63 1.48
N TRP A 99 13.71 -0.57 1.38
CA TRP A 99 13.03 0.66 1.01
C TRP A 99 13.28 1.78 2.03
N LYS A 100 13.29 1.48 3.34
CA LYS A 100 13.58 2.48 4.37
C LYS A 100 14.97 3.11 4.21
N ALA A 101 15.96 2.29 3.90
CA ALA A 101 17.33 2.74 3.65
C ALA A 101 17.40 3.69 2.45
N GLU A 102 16.64 3.43 1.38
CA GLU A 102 16.54 4.31 0.20
C GLU A 102 15.89 5.67 0.51
N LEU A 103 15.13 5.79 1.60
CA LEU A 103 14.47 7.02 2.03
C LEU A 103 15.32 7.85 3.01
N THR A 104 16.41 7.28 3.53
CA THR A 104 17.31 7.96 4.46
C THR A 104 18.46 8.54 3.62
N PRO A 105 18.78 9.84 3.75
CA PRO A 105 19.87 10.48 2.98
C PRO A 105 21.23 9.81 3.19
#